data_AF-F8GL24-F1
#
_entry.id   AF-F8GL24-F1
#
_cell.length_a   1.000
_cell.length_b   1.000
_cell.length_c   1.000
_cell.angle_alpha   90.00
_cell.angle_beta   90.00
_cell.angle_gamma   90.00
#
_symmetry.space_group_name_H-M   'P 1'
#
loop_
_entity.id
_entity.type
_entity.pdbx_description
1 polymer ?
#
loop_
_entity_poly.entity_id
_entity_poly.type
_entity_poly.pdbx_seq_one_letter_code
_entity_poly.pdbx_strand_id
1 'polypeptide(L)'
;MHSLAVVTIYRVFYKFLGLNQSFPKITEIIIAKSKVNIDYANSLFNLFNYFSEVNKEIAIHFTGKTELLKQAYFLWLDTYRDGDYEGNNFDYFLDQDSNFIVDYIDWMYKKKKWVSRHDDHRNYSFIWKRDNYYEIMTKAAERIFQHEKGDNFYSFFHVFFGLKEEDQELQIIIPRKKEFLMQLIEDRHNNVKFMRFVFGLISILSEDDKRSLISRYINLNNNFEDFEQLPLESSSRSWSGSAVPMHQRRVDFFQTLIPLFNTVSLLEHKHYIEQKIKRIRDEIETEKKMDFMDF
;
A
#
# COMPACT_ATOMS: atom_id res chain seq x y z
N MET A 1 -33.22 -13.37 -7.92
CA MET A 1 -33.45 -14.75 -8.42
C MET A 1 -32.43 -15.12 -9.52
N HIS A 2 -31.14 -14.80 -9.31
CA HIS A 2 -30.03 -15.01 -10.27
C HIS A 2 -28.74 -15.46 -9.57
N SER A 3 -28.82 -16.10 -8.40
CA SER A 3 -27.63 -16.43 -7.58
C SER A 3 -27.39 -17.93 -7.35
N LEU A 4 -28.03 -18.82 -8.13
CA LEU A 4 -27.84 -20.28 -8.01
C LEU A 4 -27.33 -20.96 -9.29
N ALA A 5 -27.18 -20.23 -10.39
CA ALA A 5 -26.71 -20.79 -11.66
C ALA A 5 -25.17 -20.77 -11.83
N VAL A 6 -24.43 -20.05 -10.97
CA VAL A 6 -23.01 -19.72 -11.21
C VAL A 6 -22.02 -20.52 -10.34
N VAL A 7 -22.49 -21.14 -9.24
CA VAL A 7 -21.68 -22.09 -8.44
C VAL A 7 -21.42 -23.40 -9.21
N THR A 8 -22.08 -23.57 -10.34
CA THR A 8 -22.28 -24.84 -11.02
C THR A 8 -21.52 -24.88 -12.35
N ILE A 9 -20.46 -24.10 -12.57
CA ILE A 9 -19.64 -24.25 -13.79
C ILE A 9 -18.50 -25.23 -13.52
N TYR A 10 -17.60 -25.01 -12.56
CA TYR A 10 -16.56 -26.01 -12.30
C TYR A 10 -17.10 -27.37 -11.82
N ARG A 11 -18.17 -27.40 -11.01
CA ARG A 11 -18.84 -28.67 -10.61
C ARG A 11 -19.60 -29.36 -11.76
N VAL A 12 -20.19 -28.63 -12.70
CA VAL A 12 -20.85 -29.22 -13.90
C VAL A 12 -19.82 -29.62 -14.94
N PHE A 13 -18.74 -28.86 -15.12
CA PHE A 13 -17.64 -29.25 -16.01
C PHE A 13 -16.95 -30.52 -15.49
N TYR A 14 -16.76 -30.66 -14.17
CA TYR A 14 -16.20 -31.87 -13.57
C TYR A 14 -17.13 -33.09 -13.67
N LYS A 15 -18.46 -32.90 -13.60
CA LYS A 15 -19.42 -34.01 -13.45
C LYS A 15 -20.26 -34.33 -14.70
N PHE A 16 -20.44 -33.38 -15.62
CA PHE A 16 -21.45 -33.46 -16.69
C PHE A 16 -20.88 -33.57 -18.10
N LEU A 17 -19.60 -33.26 -18.30
CA LEU A 17 -19.04 -33.19 -19.65
C LEU A 17 -18.15 -34.36 -20.06
N GLY A 18 -17.71 -35.24 -19.14
CA GLY A 18 -16.78 -36.32 -19.52
C GLY A 18 -15.57 -35.82 -20.31
N LEU A 19 -15.24 -34.53 -20.16
CA LEU A 19 -14.22 -33.85 -20.94
C LEU A 19 -12.92 -33.99 -20.17
N ASN A 20 -12.08 -34.89 -20.67
CA ASN A 20 -10.63 -34.84 -20.55
C ASN A 20 -10.07 -33.52 -21.14
N GLN A 21 -10.55 -32.35 -20.71
CA GLN A 21 -10.05 -31.05 -21.15
C GLN A 21 -9.33 -30.34 -20.00
N SER A 22 -8.09 -29.96 -20.29
CA SER A 22 -7.16 -29.21 -19.44
C SER A 22 -7.82 -27.92 -18.92
N PHE A 23 -7.84 -27.71 -17.60
CA PHE A 23 -8.28 -26.47 -16.92
C PHE A 23 -7.91 -25.16 -17.66
N PRO A 24 -6.68 -25.00 -18.18
CA PRO A 24 -6.29 -23.92 -19.08
C PRO A 24 -7.28 -23.61 -20.21
N LYS A 25 -7.76 -24.62 -20.93
CA LYS A 25 -8.68 -24.43 -22.06
C LYS A 25 -10.03 -23.89 -21.61
N ILE A 26 -10.52 -24.34 -20.45
CA ILE A 26 -11.75 -23.82 -19.85
C ILE A 26 -11.54 -22.34 -19.47
N THR A 27 -10.40 -22.02 -18.85
CA THR A 27 -10.04 -20.65 -18.49
C THR A 27 -9.93 -19.72 -19.70
N GLU A 28 -9.33 -20.17 -20.80
CA GLU A 28 -9.29 -19.41 -22.08
C GLU A 28 -10.70 -19.09 -22.59
N ILE A 29 -11.60 -20.07 -22.57
CA ILE A 29 -13.00 -19.89 -22.98
C ILE A 29 -13.70 -18.88 -22.07
N ILE A 30 -13.53 -19.00 -20.75
CA ILE A 30 -14.11 -18.07 -19.77
C ILE A 30 -13.61 -16.64 -20.04
N ILE A 31 -12.31 -16.42 -20.16
CA ILE A 31 -11.72 -15.11 -20.46
C ILE A 31 -12.29 -14.54 -21.76
N ALA A 32 -12.37 -15.35 -22.82
CA ALA A 32 -12.91 -14.91 -24.11
C ALA A 32 -14.39 -14.51 -24.00
N LYS A 33 -15.20 -15.26 -23.26
CA LYS A 33 -16.62 -14.95 -23.02
C LYS A 33 -16.81 -13.73 -22.12
N SER A 34 -15.93 -13.52 -21.14
CA SER A 34 -15.95 -12.35 -20.24
C SER A 34 -15.75 -11.02 -20.96
N LYS A 35 -15.09 -11.01 -22.12
CA LYS A 35 -14.99 -9.82 -22.99
C LYS A 35 -16.34 -9.37 -23.56
N VAL A 36 -17.31 -10.29 -23.69
CA VAL A 36 -18.66 -10.01 -24.18
C VAL A 36 -19.62 -9.76 -23.02
N ASN A 37 -19.54 -10.59 -21.97
CA ASN A 37 -20.31 -10.41 -20.75
C ASN A 37 -19.44 -10.74 -19.52
N ILE A 38 -19.17 -9.74 -18.69
CA ILE A 38 -18.32 -9.87 -17.51
C ILE A 38 -18.80 -10.96 -16.52
N ASP A 39 -20.10 -11.29 -16.50
CA ASP A 39 -20.67 -12.30 -15.60
C ASP A 39 -20.05 -13.70 -15.75
N TYR A 40 -19.47 -14.01 -16.92
CA TYR A 40 -18.74 -15.27 -17.11
C TYR A 40 -17.52 -15.38 -16.19
N ALA A 41 -16.93 -14.25 -15.79
CA ALA A 41 -15.76 -14.22 -14.89
C ALA A 41 -16.10 -14.71 -13.47
N ASN A 42 -17.37 -14.67 -13.05
CA ASN A 42 -17.79 -15.25 -11.77
C ASN A 42 -17.46 -16.76 -11.69
N SER A 43 -17.35 -17.44 -12.83
CA SER A 43 -16.93 -18.85 -12.90
C SER A 43 -15.52 -19.08 -12.36
N LEU A 44 -14.65 -18.06 -12.42
CA LEU A 44 -13.27 -18.11 -11.94
C LEU A 44 -13.18 -18.15 -10.41
N PHE A 45 -14.28 -17.90 -9.69
CA PHE A 45 -14.32 -18.01 -8.24
C PHE A 45 -13.79 -19.36 -7.74
N ASN A 46 -14.18 -20.47 -8.38
CA ASN A 46 -13.69 -21.79 -7.96
C ASN A 46 -12.20 -22.03 -8.31
N LEU A 47 -11.62 -21.26 -9.24
CA LEU A 47 -10.21 -21.37 -9.57
C LEU A 47 -9.33 -20.68 -8.51
N PHE A 48 -9.79 -19.56 -7.98
CA PHE A 48 -9.02 -18.73 -7.03
C PHE A 48 -9.53 -18.77 -5.58
N ASN A 49 -10.61 -19.52 -5.31
CA ASN A 49 -11.02 -19.83 -3.95
C ASN A 49 -9.99 -20.77 -3.32
N TYR A 50 -9.24 -20.25 -2.35
CA TYR A 50 -8.18 -20.96 -1.63
C TYR A 50 -8.63 -22.28 -0.98
N PHE A 51 -9.91 -22.41 -0.63
CA PHE A 51 -10.45 -23.63 -0.03
C PHE A 51 -10.84 -24.70 -1.05
N SER A 52 -10.78 -24.41 -2.35
CA SER A 52 -11.15 -25.35 -3.40
C SER A 52 -10.00 -26.31 -3.74
N GLU A 53 -10.33 -27.57 -4.08
CA GLU A 53 -9.34 -28.54 -4.55
C GLU A 53 -8.65 -28.09 -5.85
N VAL A 54 -9.38 -27.40 -6.73
CA VAL A 54 -8.84 -26.85 -7.98
C VAL A 54 -7.74 -25.82 -7.69
N ASN A 55 -7.91 -24.98 -6.67
CA ASN A 55 -6.89 -24.01 -6.28
C ASN A 55 -5.66 -24.68 -5.66
N LYS A 56 -5.86 -25.71 -4.83
CA LYS A 56 -4.74 -26.49 -4.26
C LYS A 56 -3.86 -27.13 -5.32
N GLU A 57 -4.44 -27.53 -6.45
CA GLU A 57 -3.74 -28.12 -7.61
C GLU A 57 -3.44 -27.12 -8.74
N ILE A 58 -3.59 -25.81 -8.49
CA ILE A 58 -3.51 -24.78 -9.55
C ILE A 58 -2.17 -24.80 -10.29
N ALA A 59 -1.08 -25.07 -9.58
CA ALA A 59 0.26 -25.17 -10.17
C ALA A 59 0.37 -26.35 -11.16
N ILE A 60 -0.26 -27.48 -10.82
CA ILE A 60 -0.29 -28.68 -11.67
C ILE A 60 -1.12 -28.39 -12.92
N HIS A 61 -2.30 -27.80 -12.73
CA HIS A 61 -3.22 -27.52 -13.81
C HIS A 61 -2.71 -26.46 -14.80
N PHE A 62 -1.90 -25.50 -14.35
CA PHE A 62 -1.42 -24.37 -15.15
C PHE A 62 0.10 -24.36 -15.36
N THR A 63 0.76 -25.52 -15.26
CA THR A 63 2.19 -25.64 -15.55
C THR A 63 2.52 -25.08 -16.94
N GLY A 64 3.47 -24.13 -17.01
CA GLY A 64 3.85 -23.45 -18.24
C GLY A 64 2.80 -22.49 -18.83
N LYS A 65 1.74 -22.17 -18.06
CA LYS A 65 0.62 -21.31 -18.47
C LYS A 65 0.40 -20.13 -17.51
N THR A 66 1.48 -19.65 -16.89
CA THR A 66 1.46 -18.56 -15.89
C THR A 66 0.75 -17.31 -16.40
N GLU A 67 1.00 -16.89 -17.65
CA GLU A 67 0.36 -15.69 -18.23
C GLU A 67 -1.16 -15.83 -18.39
N LEU A 68 -1.63 -17.02 -18.76
CA LEU A 68 -3.08 -17.28 -18.81
C LEU A 68 -3.69 -17.21 -17.40
N LEU A 69 -2.98 -17.75 -16.41
CA LEU A 69 -3.44 -17.76 -15.03
C LEU A 69 -3.44 -16.35 -14.42
N LYS A 70 -2.42 -15.53 -14.68
CA LYS A 70 -2.36 -14.10 -14.30
C LYS A 70 -3.55 -13.33 -14.89
N GLN A 71 -3.85 -13.52 -16.18
CA GLN A 71 -5.01 -12.89 -16.83
C GLN A 71 -6.34 -13.28 -16.18
N ALA A 72 -6.50 -14.58 -15.86
CA ALA A 72 -7.68 -15.06 -15.15
C ALA A 72 -7.79 -14.46 -13.75
N TYR A 73 -6.68 -14.36 -13.02
CA TYR A 73 -6.64 -13.80 -11.68
C TYR A 73 -7.09 -12.34 -11.65
N PHE A 74 -6.53 -11.52 -12.55
CA PHE A 74 -6.93 -10.13 -12.70
C PHE A 74 -8.41 -9.98 -13.07
N LEU A 75 -8.90 -10.78 -14.03
CA LEU A 75 -10.31 -10.78 -14.40
C LEU A 75 -11.23 -11.20 -13.25
N TRP A 76 -10.79 -12.15 -12.42
CA TRP A 76 -11.54 -12.53 -11.23
C TRP A 76 -11.59 -11.42 -10.18
N LEU A 77 -10.46 -10.75 -9.90
CA LEU A 77 -10.43 -9.61 -8.98
C LEU A 77 -11.27 -8.42 -9.46
N ASP A 78 -11.49 -8.26 -10.76
CA ASP A 78 -12.45 -7.27 -11.30
C ASP A 78 -13.90 -7.56 -10.87
N THR A 79 -14.25 -8.84 -10.71
CA THR A 79 -15.59 -9.26 -10.25
C THR A 79 -15.71 -9.40 -8.73
N TYR A 80 -14.60 -9.72 -8.07
CA TYR A 80 -14.58 -10.06 -6.65
C TYR A 80 -13.37 -9.38 -5.99
N ARG A 81 -13.51 -8.06 -5.74
CA ARG A 81 -12.42 -7.15 -5.34
C ARG A 81 -11.64 -7.64 -4.12
N ASP A 82 -12.35 -8.16 -3.12
CA ASP A 82 -11.77 -8.64 -1.86
C ASP A 82 -11.52 -10.15 -1.86
N GLY A 83 -11.54 -10.79 -3.04
CA GLY A 83 -11.48 -12.24 -3.18
C GLY A 83 -10.22 -12.88 -2.67
N ASP A 84 -9.11 -12.15 -2.72
CA ASP A 84 -7.81 -12.60 -2.27
C ASP A 84 -7.32 -11.73 -1.11
N TYR A 85 -8.21 -11.50 -0.14
CA TYR A 85 -7.96 -10.63 1.01
C TYR A 85 -6.71 -11.03 1.79
N GLU A 86 -6.49 -12.34 2.04
CA GLU A 86 -5.28 -12.84 2.71
C GLU A 86 -4.06 -12.98 1.78
N GLY A 87 -4.24 -12.72 0.47
CA GLY A 87 -3.15 -12.76 -0.50
C GLY A 87 -2.60 -14.14 -0.84
N ASN A 88 -3.28 -15.24 -0.52
CA ASN A 88 -2.78 -16.61 -0.78
C ASN A 88 -2.47 -16.84 -2.27
N ASN A 89 -3.36 -16.39 -3.17
CA ASN A 89 -3.11 -16.53 -4.61
C ASN A 89 -2.02 -15.55 -5.08
N PHE A 90 -2.02 -14.34 -4.53
CA PHE A 90 -0.98 -13.35 -4.79
C PHE A 90 0.41 -13.89 -4.45
N ASP A 91 0.54 -14.52 -3.28
CA ASP A 91 1.78 -15.10 -2.77
C ASP A 91 2.27 -16.23 -3.68
N TYR A 92 1.35 -17.08 -4.15
CA TYR A 92 1.66 -18.08 -5.18
C TYR A 92 2.24 -17.44 -6.45
N PHE A 93 1.68 -16.34 -6.96
CA PHE A 93 2.24 -15.68 -8.14
C PHE A 93 3.62 -15.07 -7.86
N LEU A 94 3.87 -14.55 -6.65
CA LEU A 94 5.19 -14.06 -6.24
C LEU A 94 6.24 -15.18 -6.16
N ASP A 95 5.84 -16.40 -5.79
CA ASP A 95 6.72 -17.57 -5.82
C ASP A 95 7.14 -17.95 -7.25
N GLN A 96 6.24 -17.74 -8.23
CA GLN A 96 6.55 -18.03 -9.63
C GLN A 96 7.39 -16.93 -10.28
N ASP A 97 7.12 -15.67 -9.94
CA ASP A 97 7.75 -14.50 -10.53
C ASP A 97 7.61 -13.29 -9.59
N SER A 98 8.71 -12.85 -8.98
CA SER A 98 8.70 -11.69 -8.09
C SER A 98 8.34 -10.38 -8.80
N ASN A 99 8.35 -10.34 -10.14
CA ASN A 99 7.84 -9.19 -10.91
C ASN A 99 6.31 -9.14 -10.98
N PHE A 100 5.59 -10.16 -10.49
CA PHE A 100 4.14 -10.14 -10.45
C PHE A 100 3.58 -8.91 -9.71
N ILE A 101 4.28 -8.40 -8.69
CA ILE A 101 3.89 -7.16 -8.00
C ILE A 101 3.82 -5.96 -8.97
N VAL A 102 4.73 -5.91 -9.95
CA VAL A 102 4.77 -4.87 -10.99
C VAL A 102 3.57 -5.03 -11.93
N ASP A 103 3.30 -6.26 -12.37
CA ASP A 103 2.14 -6.57 -13.22
C ASP A 103 0.82 -6.18 -12.54
N TYR A 104 0.71 -6.48 -11.24
CA TYR A 104 -0.45 -6.16 -10.43
C TYR A 104 -0.65 -4.64 -10.30
N ILE A 105 0.40 -3.90 -9.96
CA ILE A 105 0.36 -2.44 -9.86
C ILE A 105 -0.04 -1.83 -11.21
N ASP A 106 0.54 -2.31 -12.31
CA ASP A 106 0.20 -1.85 -13.65
C ASP A 106 -1.26 -2.11 -14.00
N TRP A 107 -1.76 -3.28 -13.64
CA TRP A 107 -3.16 -3.59 -13.82
C TRP A 107 -4.07 -2.66 -13.01
N MET A 108 -3.71 -2.30 -11.77
CA MET A 108 -4.46 -1.33 -10.96
C MET A 108 -4.48 0.06 -11.62
N TYR A 109 -3.35 0.58 -12.07
CA TYR A 109 -3.26 1.91 -12.72
C TYR A 109 -3.81 1.94 -14.15
N LYS A 110 -3.93 0.79 -14.83
CA LYS A 110 -4.63 0.70 -16.13
C LYS A 110 -6.12 1.01 -16.02
N LYS A 111 -6.74 0.69 -14.88
CA LYS A 111 -8.19 0.89 -14.69
C LYS A 111 -8.55 2.35 -14.45
N LYS A 112 -7.65 3.11 -13.83
CA LYS A 112 -7.92 4.49 -13.42
C LYS A 112 -6.65 5.26 -13.17
N LYS A 113 -6.73 6.57 -13.45
CA LYS A 113 -5.62 7.51 -13.31
C LYS A 113 -5.05 7.58 -11.89
N TRP A 114 -5.91 7.46 -10.88
CA TRP A 114 -5.54 7.59 -9.46
C TRP A 114 -6.04 6.38 -8.69
N VAL A 115 -5.10 5.59 -8.17
CA VAL A 115 -5.38 4.45 -7.28
C VAL A 115 -5.19 4.89 -5.84
N SER A 116 -6.13 4.51 -4.97
CA SER A 116 -6.15 4.89 -3.56
C SER A 116 -6.29 3.64 -2.69
N ARG A 117 -6.19 3.84 -1.37
CA ARG A 117 -6.43 2.77 -0.39
C ARG A 117 -7.82 2.16 -0.37
N HIS A 118 -8.81 2.77 -1.03
CA HIS A 118 -10.18 2.26 -1.12
C HIS A 118 -10.40 1.31 -2.30
N ASP A 119 -9.38 1.15 -3.14
CA ASP A 119 -9.45 0.32 -4.34
C ASP A 119 -8.90 -1.08 -4.13
N ASP A 120 -8.15 -1.26 -3.04
CA ASP A 120 -7.58 -2.53 -2.65
C ASP A 120 -7.57 -2.65 -1.12
N HIS A 121 -8.36 -3.58 -0.62
CA HIS A 121 -8.45 -3.86 0.81
C HIS A 121 -7.66 -5.11 1.20
N ARG A 122 -6.79 -5.64 0.33
CA ARG A 122 -5.95 -6.81 0.65
C ARG A 122 -5.12 -6.56 1.91
N ASN A 123 -4.89 -7.63 2.64
CA ASN A 123 -3.94 -7.70 3.71
C ASN A 123 -2.56 -8.05 3.13
N TYR A 124 -1.64 -7.09 3.08
CA TYR A 124 -0.31 -7.28 2.48
C TYR A 124 0.75 -7.80 3.45
N SER A 125 0.37 -8.17 4.66
CA SER A 125 1.29 -8.71 5.67
C SER A 125 2.06 -9.94 5.19
N PHE A 126 1.48 -10.77 4.32
CA PHE A 126 2.17 -11.93 3.75
C PHE A 126 3.48 -11.54 3.06
N ILE A 127 3.53 -10.42 2.33
CA ILE A 127 4.77 -9.94 1.68
C ILE A 127 5.85 -9.67 2.73
N TRP A 128 5.49 -9.01 3.84
CA TRP A 128 6.44 -8.67 4.91
C TRP A 128 6.96 -9.89 5.67
N LYS A 129 6.27 -11.04 5.60
CA LYS A 129 6.72 -12.30 6.18
C LYS A 129 7.72 -13.04 5.29
N ARG A 130 7.72 -12.80 3.98
CA ARG A 130 8.67 -13.42 3.03
C ARG A 130 10.11 -13.01 3.31
N ASP A 131 11.07 -13.87 2.96
CA ASP A 131 12.50 -13.53 3.07
C ASP A 131 12.93 -12.49 2.01
N ASN A 132 12.33 -12.55 0.82
CA ASN A 132 12.60 -11.60 -0.27
C ASN A 132 11.70 -10.35 -0.23
N TYR A 133 11.12 -10.00 0.93
CA TYR A 133 10.22 -8.85 1.07
C TYR A 133 10.86 -7.54 0.56
N TYR A 134 12.16 -7.34 0.79
CA TYR A 134 12.88 -6.14 0.36
C TYR A 134 12.83 -5.97 -1.16
N GLU A 135 13.12 -7.03 -1.91
CA GLU A 135 13.08 -7.00 -3.38
C GLU A 135 11.68 -6.66 -3.90
N ILE A 136 10.66 -7.34 -3.38
CA ILE A 136 9.26 -7.16 -3.79
C ILE A 136 8.78 -5.75 -3.49
N MET A 137 9.05 -5.26 -2.27
CA MET A 137 8.60 -3.95 -1.82
C MET A 137 9.34 -2.80 -2.52
N THR A 138 10.62 -2.99 -2.87
CA THR A 138 11.37 -2.04 -3.70
C THR A 138 10.75 -1.94 -5.10
N LYS A 139 10.43 -3.07 -5.74
CA LYS A 139 9.71 -3.06 -7.04
C LYS A 139 8.36 -2.36 -6.93
N ALA A 140 7.62 -2.59 -5.84
CA ALA A 140 6.34 -1.93 -5.59
C ALA A 140 6.50 -0.41 -5.47
N ALA A 141 7.43 0.05 -4.63
CA ALA A 141 7.71 1.47 -4.42
C ALA A 141 8.10 2.18 -5.71
N GLU A 142 9.03 1.61 -6.48
CA GLU A 142 9.49 2.18 -7.76
C GLU A 142 8.35 2.23 -8.78
N ARG A 143 7.56 1.15 -8.90
CA ARG A 143 6.50 1.11 -9.91
C ARG A 143 5.38 2.10 -9.60
N ILE A 144 4.98 2.20 -8.33
CA ILE A 144 3.97 3.17 -7.90
C ILE A 144 4.50 4.60 -8.09
N PHE A 145 5.74 4.87 -7.70
CA PHE A 145 6.36 6.18 -7.92
C PHE A 145 6.41 6.56 -9.41
N GLN A 146 6.64 5.62 -10.33
CA GLN A 146 6.59 5.91 -11.77
C GLN A 146 5.20 6.32 -12.25
N HIS A 147 4.14 5.72 -11.71
CA HIS A 147 2.75 6.08 -12.03
C HIS A 147 2.34 7.42 -11.40
N GLU A 148 2.70 7.63 -10.14
CA GLU A 148 2.23 8.80 -9.36
C GLU A 148 3.16 10.01 -9.44
N LYS A 149 4.42 9.81 -9.84
CA LYS A 149 5.47 10.83 -10.01
C LYS A 149 5.77 11.68 -8.76
N GLY A 150 5.34 11.21 -7.58
CA GLY A 150 5.44 11.94 -6.32
C GLY A 150 4.39 13.03 -6.12
N ASP A 151 3.36 13.09 -6.97
CA ASP A 151 2.34 14.14 -6.93
C ASP A 151 1.08 13.73 -6.11
N ASN A 152 0.97 12.46 -5.72
CA ASN A 152 -0.20 11.94 -5.00
C ASN A 152 0.01 11.95 -3.48
N PHE A 153 -0.68 12.87 -2.78
CA PHE A 153 -0.68 12.95 -1.31
C PHE A 153 -1.24 11.69 -0.63
N TYR A 154 -2.10 10.92 -1.31
CA TYR A 154 -2.67 9.66 -0.82
C TYR A 154 -2.23 8.51 -1.71
N SER A 155 -0.91 8.33 -1.78
CA SER A 155 -0.30 7.30 -2.60
C SER A 155 -0.92 5.91 -2.38
N PHE A 156 -1.09 5.13 -3.44
CA PHE A 156 -1.46 3.72 -3.33
C PHE A 156 -0.48 2.92 -2.47
N PHE A 157 0.77 3.37 -2.35
CA PHE A 157 1.83 2.69 -1.59
C PHE A 157 1.48 2.47 -0.12
N HIS A 158 0.65 3.34 0.47
CA HIS A 158 0.20 3.21 1.86
C HIS A 158 -0.53 1.88 2.14
N VAL A 159 -1.16 1.27 1.13
CA VAL A 159 -1.90 0.01 1.28
C VAL A 159 -1.00 -1.12 1.76
N PHE A 160 0.25 -1.15 1.29
CA PHE A 160 1.22 -2.18 1.69
C PHE A 160 1.66 -2.06 3.14
N PHE A 161 1.46 -0.91 3.78
CA PHE A 161 1.89 -0.65 5.15
C PHE A 161 0.77 -0.81 6.19
N GLY A 162 -0.46 -1.15 5.77
CA GLY A 162 -1.57 -1.44 6.68
C GLY A 162 -1.22 -2.48 7.75
N LEU A 163 -1.73 -2.28 8.96
CA LEU A 163 -1.59 -3.20 10.10
C LEU A 163 -2.95 -3.87 10.32
N LYS A 164 -3.06 -5.15 9.95
CA LYS A 164 -4.30 -5.94 10.03
C LYS A 164 -4.10 -7.26 10.79
N GLU A 165 -2.94 -7.44 11.41
CA GLU A 165 -2.57 -8.67 12.11
C GLU A 165 -2.73 -8.59 13.62
N GLU A 166 -2.67 -9.75 14.25
CA GLU A 166 -2.52 -9.92 15.69
C GLU A 166 -1.15 -9.41 16.19
N ASP A 167 -1.10 -9.00 17.45
CA ASP A 167 0.08 -8.37 18.07
C ASP A 167 1.39 -9.15 17.90
N GLN A 168 1.34 -10.48 17.93
CA GLN A 168 2.53 -11.33 17.80
C GLN A 168 3.18 -11.21 16.42
N GLU A 169 2.39 -11.16 15.36
CA GLU A 169 2.92 -11.00 14.00
C GLU A 169 3.40 -9.58 13.74
N LEU A 170 2.73 -8.59 14.35
CA LEU A 170 3.14 -7.19 14.28
C LEU A 170 4.55 -6.97 14.86
N GLN A 171 4.99 -7.77 15.83
CA GLN A 171 6.36 -7.73 16.36
C GLN A 171 7.43 -8.04 15.30
N ILE A 172 7.11 -8.83 14.27
CA ILE A 172 8.01 -9.17 13.17
C ILE A 172 7.86 -8.15 12.03
N ILE A 173 6.62 -7.78 11.71
CA ILE A 173 6.28 -6.95 10.54
C ILE A 173 6.67 -5.49 10.73
N ILE A 174 6.44 -4.90 11.91
CA ILE A 174 6.71 -3.48 12.17
C ILE A 174 8.21 -3.15 12.01
N PRO A 175 9.15 -3.92 12.60
CA PRO A 175 10.58 -3.70 12.37
C PRO A 175 10.98 -3.77 10.89
N ARG A 176 10.47 -4.77 10.14
CA ARG A 176 10.76 -4.91 8.70
C ARG A 176 10.25 -3.72 7.88
N LYS A 177 9.04 -3.22 8.17
CA LYS A 177 8.49 -2.02 7.52
C LYS A 177 9.35 -0.79 7.78
N LYS A 178 9.77 -0.58 9.03
CA LYS A 178 10.64 0.54 9.40
C LYS A 178 12.01 0.44 8.75
N GLU A 179 12.63 -0.74 8.81
CA GLU A 179 13.95 -1.00 8.21
C GLU A 179 13.92 -0.78 6.70
N PHE A 180 12.87 -1.24 6.03
CA PHE A 180 12.68 -0.98 4.61
C PHE A 180 12.62 0.53 4.29
N LEU A 181 11.92 1.33 5.09
CA LEU A 181 11.88 2.79 4.90
C LEU A 181 13.25 3.45 5.19
N MET A 182 14.01 2.95 6.16
CA MET A 182 15.39 3.40 6.39
C MET A 182 16.26 3.15 5.15
N GLN A 183 16.16 1.95 4.56
CA GLN A 183 16.92 1.57 3.37
C GLN A 183 16.52 2.39 2.14
N LEU A 184 15.23 2.67 1.93
CA LEU A 184 14.80 3.59 0.87
C LEU A 184 15.39 4.99 1.02
N ILE A 185 15.49 5.50 2.26
CA ILE A 185 16.14 6.78 2.54
C ILE A 185 17.63 6.69 2.21
N GLU A 186 18.32 5.65 2.66
CA GLU A 186 19.74 5.44 2.40
C GLU A 186 20.05 5.44 0.90
N ASP A 187 19.28 4.66 0.14
CA ASP A 187 19.48 4.47 -1.30
C ASP A 187 19.15 5.75 -2.11
N ARG A 188 18.19 6.56 -1.64
CA ARG A 188 17.58 7.61 -2.48
C ARG A 188 17.42 9.00 -1.83
N HIS A 189 18.14 9.30 -0.74
CA HIS A 189 18.07 10.58 -0.02
C HIS A 189 18.26 11.83 -0.90
N ASN A 190 19.02 11.75 -2.00
CA ASN A 190 19.23 12.88 -2.93
C ASN A 190 18.13 13.02 -4.01
N ASN A 191 17.14 12.12 -4.04
CA ASN A 191 16.02 12.22 -4.97
C ASN A 191 14.81 12.83 -4.25
N VAL A 192 14.73 14.16 -4.22
CA VAL A 192 13.68 14.88 -3.48
C VAL A 192 12.26 14.47 -3.87
N LYS A 193 11.99 14.18 -5.14
CA LYS A 193 10.64 13.74 -5.57
C LYS A 193 10.29 12.38 -5.00
N PHE A 194 11.23 11.44 -5.02
CA PHE A 194 11.03 10.12 -4.42
C PHE A 194 10.94 10.22 -2.89
N MET A 195 11.75 11.07 -2.27
CA MET A 195 11.70 11.30 -0.82
C MET A 195 10.39 11.94 -0.40
N ARG A 196 9.81 12.87 -1.16
CA ARG A 196 8.45 13.37 -0.90
C ARG A 196 7.40 12.26 -0.92
N PHE A 197 7.50 11.34 -1.88
CA PHE A 197 6.64 10.16 -1.97
C PHE A 197 6.78 9.25 -0.74
N VAL A 198 8.01 8.91 -0.35
CA VAL A 198 8.29 8.09 0.85
C VAL A 198 7.84 8.80 2.12
N PHE A 199 8.14 10.10 2.26
CA PHE A 199 7.75 10.88 3.42
C PHE A 199 6.24 11.06 3.54
N GLY A 200 5.48 10.98 2.44
CA GLY A 200 4.01 10.92 2.49
C GLY A 200 3.54 9.79 3.40
N LEU A 201 4.14 8.61 3.26
CA LEU A 201 3.90 7.47 4.13
C LEU A 201 4.50 7.65 5.53
N ILE A 202 5.73 8.17 5.64
CA ILE A 202 6.36 8.40 6.95
C ILE A 202 5.48 9.31 7.81
N SER A 203 4.88 10.35 7.22
CA SER A 203 4.08 11.37 7.92
C SER A 203 2.91 10.81 8.75
N ILE A 204 2.43 9.60 8.42
CA ILE A 204 1.30 8.93 9.09
C ILE A 204 1.75 7.85 10.10
N LEU A 205 3.06 7.60 10.26
CA LEU A 205 3.59 6.62 11.22
C LEU A 205 3.56 7.16 12.66
N SER A 206 3.94 6.30 13.61
CA SER A 206 4.16 6.67 15.01
C SER A 206 5.16 7.82 15.12
N GLU A 207 5.04 8.65 16.15
CA GLU A 207 5.93 9.80 16.35
C GLU A 207 7.40 9.38 16.51
N ASP A 208 7.64 8.26 17.19
CA ASP A 208 8.99 7.71 17.37
C ASP A 208 9.59 7.22 16.05
N ASP A 209 8.84 6.48 15.23
CA ASP A 209 9.32 6.02 13.94
C ASP A 209 9.57 7.20 13.00
N LYS A 210 8.64 8.15 12.92
CA LYS A 210 8.80 9.40 12.17
C LYS A 210 10.08 10.12 12.56
N ARG A 211 10.28 10.35 13.86
CA ARG A 211 11.46 11.03 14.37
C ARG A 211 12.74 10.30 13.98
N SER A 212 12.76 8.97 14.09
CA SER A 212 13.93 8.17 13.71
C SER A 212 14.25 8.24 12.22
N LEU A 213 13.24 8.20 11.35
CA LEU A 213 13.39 8.26 9.90
C LEU A 213 13.79 9.68 9.43
N ILE A 214 13.21 10.72 10.03
CA ILE A 214 13.63 12.12 9.82
C ILE A 214 15.11 12.28 10.20
N SER A 215 15.50 11.77 11.37
CA SER A 215 16.90 11.79 11.82
C SER A 215 17.83 11.09 10.82
N ARG A 216 17.42 9.94 10.27
CA ARG A 216 18.23 9.23 9.25
C ARG A 216 18.39 10.08 8.00
N TYR A 217 17.31 10.67 7.49
CA TYR A 217 17.33 11.50 6.28
C TYR A 217 18.27 12.70 6.43
N ILE A 218 18.14 13.49 7.50
CA ILE A 218 18.92 14.73 7.67
C ILE A 218 20.42 14.48 7.85
N ASN A 219 20.80 13.28 8.32
CA ASN A 219 22.20 12.87 8.44
C ASN A 219 22.81 12.49 7.09
N LEU A 220 21.99 12.20 6.08
CA LEU A 220 22.41 11.81 4.73
C LEU A 220 22.25 12.95 3.73
N ASN A 221 21.19 13.77 3.87
CA ASN A 221 20.92 14.94 3.05
C ASN A 221 20.73 16.16 3.98
N ASN A 222 21.68 17.10 3.91
CA ASN A 222 21.66 18.37 4.65
C ASN A 222 21.24 19.57 3.79
N ASN A 223 20.72 19.35 2.58
CA ASN A 223 20.18 20.39 1.73
C ASN A 223 18.81 20.86 2.27
N PHE A 224 18.71 22.15 2.58
CA PHE A 224 17.51 22.72 3.17
C PHE A 224 16.34 22.75 2.18
N GLU A 225 16.59 23.09 0.92
CA GLU A 225 15.58 23.17 -0.12
C GLU A 225 14.90 21.82 -0.39
N ASP A 226 15.63 20.72 -0.26
CA ASP A 226 15.08 19.37 -0.35
C ASP A 226 14.24 19.04 0.89
N PHE A 227 14.76 19.35 2.08
CA PHE A 227 14.10 19.07 3.35
C PHE A 227 12.77 19.82 3.50
N GLU A 228 12.71 21.10 3.13
CA GLU A 228 11.50 21.93 3.29
C GLU A 228 10.30 21.37 2.52
N GLN A 229 10.55 20.62 1.44
CA GLN A 229 9.54 20.00 0.59
C GLN A 229 8.94 18.72 1.17
N LEU A 230 9.56 18.13 2.20
CA LEU A 230 9.13 16.86 2.76
C LEU A 230 7.88 17.02 3.64
N PRO A 231 6.85 16.16 3.47
CA PRO A 231 5.73 16.12 4.40
C PRO A 231 6.17 15.49 5.74
N LEU A 232 6.29 16.31 6.78
CA LEU A 232 6.68 15.87 8.14
C LEU A 232 5.50 15.47 9.03
N GLU A 233 4.27 15.81 8.63
CA GLU A 233 3.04 15.49 9.34
C GLU A 233 1.93 15.15 8.33
N SER A 234 0.94 14.37 8.75
CA SER A 234 -0.20 14.02 7.92
C SER A 234 -0.97 15.26 7.45
N SER A 235 -1.42 15.23 6.19
CA SER A 235 -2.30 16.26 5.62
C SER A 235 -3.74 16.15 6.14
N SER A 236 -4.15 14.97 6.61
CA SER A 236 -5.48 14.75 7.19
C SER A 236 -5.46 15.16 8.66
N ARG A 237 -6.36 16.08 9.04
CA ARG A 237 -6.58 16.50 10.42
C ARG A 237 -8.02 16.24 10.81
N SER A 238 -8.24 15.66 11.97
CA SER A 238 -9.57 15.40 12.51
C SER A 238 -9.54 15.65 14.01
N TRP A 239 -10.54 16.38 14.50
CA TRP A 239 -10.75 16.64 15.92
C TRP A 239 -12.26 16.72 16.19
N SER A 240 -12.64 16.63 17.46
CA SER A 240 -14.01 16.79 17.93
C SER A 240 -14.01 17.76 19.10
N GLY A 241 -14.86 18.77 19.07
CA GLY A 241 -14.77 19.90 20.00
C GLY A 241 -13.61 20.82 19.63
N SER A 242 -12.81 21.21 20.62
CA SER A 242 -11.67 22.12 20.43
C SER A 242 -10.52 21.46 19.64
N ALA A 243 -9.94 22.18 18.68
CA ALA A 243 -8.73 21.75 17.97
C ALA A 243 -7.46 21.86 18.83
N VAL A 244 -7.51 22.57 19.97
CA VAL A 244 -6.33 22.87 20.81
C VAL A 244 -5.50 21.62 21.16
N PRO A 245 -6.08 20.49 21.63
CA PRO A 245 -5.29 19.29 21.96
C PRO A 245 -4.55 18.72 20.75
N MET A 246 -5.16 18.75 19.57
CA MET A 246 -4.53 18.30 18.32
C MET A 246 -3.34 19.19 17.98
N HIS A 247 -3.50 20.53 18.06
CA HIS A 247 -2.41 21.45 17.81
C HIS A 247 -1.28 21.33 18.85
N GLN A 248 -1.61 21.11 20.13
CA GLN A 248 -0.61 20.92 21.17
C GLN A 248 0.25 19.68 20.90
N ARG A 249 -0.38 18.55 20.54
CA ARG A 249 0.35 17.33 20.14
C ARG A 249 1.30 17.57 18.97
N ARG A 250 0.90 18.40 17.99
CA ARG A 250 1.77 18.78 16.86
C ARG A 250 2.97 19.60 17.35
N VAL A 251 2.77 20.57 18.23
CA VAL A 251 3.87 21.33 18.86
C VAL A 251 4.83 20.40 19.58
N ASP A 252 4.31 19.50 20.42
CA ASP A 252 5.11 18.58 21.21
C ASP A 252 5.97 17.70 20.30
N PHE A 253 5.38 17.13 19.24
CA PHE A 253 6.12 16.36 18.24
C PHE A 253 7.24 17.18 17.58
N PHE A 254 6.95 18.38 17.06
CA PHE A 254 7.98 19.21 16.40
C PHE A 254 9.08 19.64 17.36
N GLN A 255 8.78 19.88 18.64
CA GLN A 255 9.78 20.15 19.67
C GLN A 255 10.75 18.98 19.84
N THR A 256 10.29 17.73 19.73
CA THR A 256 11.18 16.56 19.79
C THR A 256 12.18 16.48 18.62
N LEU A 257 11.89 17.17 17.51
CA LEU A 257 12.78 17.22 16.34
C LEU A 257 13.88 18.27 16.49
N ILE A 258 13.66 19.36 17.25
CA ILE A 258 14.63 20.46 17.39
C ILE A 258 16.04 19.97 17.74
N PRO A 259 16.24 19.04 18.70
CA PRO A 259 17.58 18.54 19.03
C PRO A 259 18.30 17.79 17.91
N LEU A 260 17.59 17.39 16.84
CA LEU A 260 18.19 16.73 15.68
C LEU A 260 18.97 17.72 14.81
N PHE A 261 18.69 19.02 14.91
CA PHE A 261 19.26 20.07 14.05
C PHE A 261 20.30 20.93 14.79
N ASN A 262 21.13 20.29 15.62
CA ASN A 262 22.08 20.99 16.50
C ASN A 262 23.43 21.31 15.86
N THR A 263 23.65 20.92 14.60
CA THR A 263 24.87 21.24 13.86
C THR A 263 24.74 22.55 13.11
N VAL A 264 25.87 23.22 12.85
CA VAL A 264 25.92 24.47 12.07
C VAL A 264 25.30 24.31 10.68
N SER A 265 25.48 23.13 10.06
CA SER A 265 24.93 22.82 8.73
C SER A 265 23.40 22.69 8.70
N LEU A 266 22.74 22.62 9.86
CA LEU A 266 21.29 22.39 9.96
C LEU A 266 20.54 23.58 10.59
N LEU A 267 21.18 24.75 10.71
CA LEU A 267 20.57 25.94 11.32
C LEU A 267 19.30 26.39 10.59
N GLU A 268 19.28 26.35 9.26
CA GLU A 268 18.09 26.68 8.46
C GLU A 268 16.95 25.68 8.69
N HIS A 269 17.28 24.40 8.80
CA HIS A 269 16.31 23.35 9.10
C HIS A 269 15.69 23.55 10.48
N LYS A 270 16.54 23.83 11.49
CA LYS A 270 16.10 24.16 12.84
C LYS A 270 15.15 25.36 12.83
N HIS A 271 15.55 26.44 12.16
CA HIS A 271 14.74 27.64 12.03
C HIS A 271 13.36 27.35 11.41
N TYR A 272 13.32 26.55 10.35
CA TYR A 272 12.06 26.14 9.70
C TYR A 272 11.12 25.39 10.66
N ILE A 273 11.64 24.47 11.48
CA ILE A 273 10.84 23.76 12.48
C ILE A 273 10.37 24.72 13.58
N GLU A 274 11.21 25.64 14.06
CA GLU A 274 10.83 26.66 15.04
C GLU A 274 9.71 27.57 14.51
N GLN A 275 9.76 27.97 13.24
CA GLN A 275 8.69 28.75 12.60
C GLN A 275 7.38 27.94 12.49
N LYS A 276 7.45 26.65 12.16
CA LYS A 276 6.26 25.78 12.19
C LYS A 276 5.65 25.72 13.58
N ILE A 277 6.46 25.53 14.63
CA ILE A 277 6.00 25.50 16.02
C ILE A 277 5.31 26.83 16.37
N LYS A 278 5.91 27.97 16.02
CA LYS A 278 5.33 29.30 16.26
C LYS A 278 3.96 29.43 15.59
N ARG A 279 3.85 29.07 14.31
CA ARG A 279 2.58 29.11 13.56
C ARG A 279 1.49 28.26 14.22
N ILE A 280 1.84 27.06 14.71
CA ILE A 280 0.87 26.18 15.37
C ILE A 280 0.45 26.76 16.74
N ARG A 281 1.34 27.44 17.47
CA ARG A 281 0.96 28.14 18.70
C ARG A 281 0.02 29.31 18.43
N ASP A 282 0.22 30.03 17.34
CA ASP A 282 -0.70 31.09 16.91
C ASP A 282 -2.09 30.49 16.55
N GLU A 283 -2.13 29.32 15.90
CA GLU A 283 -3.36 28.53 15.67
C GLU A 283 -4.07 28.19 16.99
N ILE A 284 -3.32 27.75 18.02
CA ILE A 284 -3.86 27.44 19.37
C ILE A 284 -4.49 28.66 20.02
N GLU A 285 -3.82 29.81 20.01
CA GLU A 285 -4.34 31.02 20.64
C GLU A 285 -5.58 31.57 19.93
N THR A 286 -5.69 31.34 18.61
CA THR A 286 -6.88 31.68 17.84
C THR A 286 -8.04 30.75 18.19
N GLU A 287 -7.80 29.44 18.23
CA GLU A 287 -8.81 28.44 18.61
C GLU A 287 -9.37 28.69 20.01
N LYS A 288 -8.50 28.93 21.00
CA LYS A 288 -8.92 29.26 22.38
C LYS A 288 -9.89 30.44 22.40
N LYS A 289 -9.60 31.51 21.65
CA LYS A 289 -10.47 32.69 21.59
C LYS A 289 -11.83 32.36 20.99
N MET A 290 -11.88 31.53 19.95
CA MET A 290 -13.14 31.08 19.33
C MET A 290 -13.95 30.23 20.31
N ASP A 291 -13.30 29.26 20.96
CA ASP A 291 -13.92 28.42 21.99
C ASP A 291 -14.53 29.27 23.12
N PHE A 292 -13.89 30.37 23.53
CA PHE A 292 -14.44 31.29 24.54
C PHE A 292 -15.62 32.14 24.05
N MET A 293 -15.77 32.36 22.74
CA MET A 293 -16.84 33.18 22.16
C MET A 293 -18.09 32.36 21.76
N ASP A 294 -17.96 31.03 21.68
CA ASP A 294 -19.04 30.11 21.30
C ASP A 294 -19.87 29.58 22.50
N PHE A 295 -19.72 30.21 23.68
CA PHE A 295 -20.53 30.00 24.89
C PHE A 295 -21.39 31.24 25.21
#